data_AF-A0A399FY64-F1
#
_entry.id   AF-A0A399FY64-F1
#
_cell.length_a   1.000
_cell.length_b   1.000
_cell.length_c   1.000
_cell.angle_alpha   90.00
_cell.angle_beta   90.00
_cell.angle_gamma   90.00
#
_symmetry.space_group_name_H-M   'P 1'
#
loop_
_entity.id
_entity.type
_entity.pdbx_description
1 polymer ?
#
loop_
_entity_poly.entity_id
_entity_poly.type
_entity_poly.pdbx_seq_one_letter_code
_entity_poly.pdbx_strand_id
1 'polypeptide(L)' 'MDVSLEEASRQLEQAIHDARVSFDCIALGDLDRAHTNAITARAGLDAAENAIRAALDARTAEESAEEPAEDAAP' A
#
# COMPACT_ATOMS: atom_id res chain seq x y z
N MET A 1 -13.42 0.75 -8.86
CA MET A 1 -12.07 0.99 -8.33
C MET A 1 -11.45 -0.38 -8.10
N ASP A 2 -10.16 -0.54 -8.37
CA ASP A 2 -9.44 -1.79 -8.09
C ASP A 2 -9.40 -1.99 -6.57
N VAL A 3 -9.86 -3.16 -6.09
CA VAL A 3 -9.93 -3.51 -4.66
C VAL A 3 -8.56 -3.36 -3.99
N SER A 4 -7.48 -3.64 -4.73
CA SER A 4 -6.11 -3.52 -4.25
C SER A 4 -5.70 -2.04 -4.08
N LEU A 5 -6.20 -1.14 -4.93
CA LEU A 5 -5.95 0.29 -4.79
C LEU A 5 -6.77 0.93 -3.66
N GLU A 6 -8.01 0.46 -3.44
CA GLU A 6 -8.80 0.88 -2.27
C GLU A 6 -8.13 0.47 -0.96
N GLU A 7 -7.61 -0.76 -0.91
CA GLU A 7 -6.88 -1.23 0.27
C GLU A 7 -5.58 -0.44 0.47
N ALA A 8 -4.83 -0.15 -0.59
CA ALA A 8 -3.66 0.72 -0.50
C ALA A 8 -4.00 2.09 0.09
N SER A 9 -5.12 2.71 -0.33
CA SER A 9 -5.57 4.00 0.22
C SER A 9 -5.84 3.92 1.72
N ARG A 10 -6.57 2.88 2.17
CA ARG A 10 -6.90 2.70 3.60
C ARG A 10 -5.64 2.51 4.44
N GLN A 11 -4.70 1.69 3.96
CA GLN A 11 -3.44 1.45 4.66
C GLN A 11 -2.59 2.72 4.74
N LEU A 12 -2.55 3.53 3.68
CA LEU A 12 -1.85 4.83 3.70
C LEU A 12 -2.47 5.83 4.67
N GLU A 13 -3.80 5.91 4.75
CA GLU A 13 -4.50 6.77 5.71
C GLU A 13 -4.17 6.39 7.16
N GLN A 14 -4.18 5.09 7.47
CA GLN A 14 -3.80 4.59 8.79
C GLN A 14 -2.32 4.84 9.09
N ALA A 15 -1.42 4.59 8.13
CA ALA A 15 0.01 4.86 8.30
C ALA A 15 0.30 6.35 8.57
N ILE A 16 -0.38 7.25 7.88
CA ILE A 16 -0.27 8.70 8.12
C ILE A 16 -0.77 9.07 9.52
N HIS A 17 -1.88 8.48 9.96
CA HIS A 17 -2.39 8.68 11.31
C HIS A 17 -1.36 8.26 12.35
N ASP A 18 -0.82 7.05 12.24
CA ASP A 18 0.12 6.49 13.21
C ASP A 18 1.45 7.26 13.20
N ALA A 19 1.91 7.72 12.03
CA ALA A 19 3.08 8.60 11.94
C ALA A 19 2.88 9.93 12.68
N ARG A 20 1.68 10.53 12.60
CA ARG A 20 1.35 11.76 13.34
C ARG A 20 1.30 11.51 14.85
N VAL A 21 0.65 10.43 15.28
CA VAL A 21 0.61 10.05 16.71
C VAL A 21 2.03 9.80 17.23
N SER A 22 2.87 9.12 16.46
CA SER A 22 4.27 8.90 16.82
C SER A 22 5.02 10.21 17.04
N PHE A 23 4.88 11.15 16.11
CA PHE A 23 5.51 12.48 16.21
C PHE A 23 5.04 13.26 17.45
N ASP A 24 3.73 13.28 17.72
CA ASP A 24 3.19 13.96 18.90
C ASP A 24 3.66 13.31 20.21
N CYS A 25 3.74 11.98 20.26
CA CYS A 25 4.27 11.24 21.40
C CYS A 25 5.75 11.59 21.70
N ILE A 26 6.57 11.84 20.67
CA ILE A 26 7.97 12.29 20.86
C ILE A 26 7.99 13.64 21.59
N ALA A 27 7.14 14.59 21.19
CA ALA A 27 7.08 15.90 21.83
C ALA A 27 6.61 15.83 23.30
N LEU A 28 5.81 14.81 23.65
CA LEU A 28 5.32 14.56 25.01
C LEU A 28 6.28 13.72 25.87
N GLY A 29 7.37 13.19 25.29
CA GLY A 29 8.31 12.30 25.98
C GLY A 29 7.81 10.86 26.14
N ASP A 30 6.70 10.48 25.50
CA ASP A 30 6.11 9.14 25.54
C ASP A 30 6.74 8.25 24.45
N LEU A 31 8.02 7.91 24.65
CA LEU A 31 8.85 7.27 23.62
C LEU A 31 8.42 5.84 23.29
N ASP A 32 7.92 5.06 24.26
CA ASP A 32 7.45 3.70 24.02
C ASP A 32 6.23 3.69 23.10
N ARG A 33 5.31 4.64 23.32
CA ARG A 33 4.13 4.80 22.47
C ARG A 33 4.51 5.42 21.12
N ALA A 34 5.46 6.35 21.08
CA ALA A 34 6.01 6.85 19.82
C ALA A 34 6.59 5.71 18.97
N HIS A 35 7.41 4.86 19.57
CA HIS A 35 8.05 3.73 18.90
C HIS A 35 7.02 2.72 18.37
N THR A 36 6.00 2.40 19.18
CA THR A 36 4.92 1.50 18.75
C THR A 36 4.20 2.05 17.52
N ASN A 37 3.80 3.32 17.54
CA ASN A 37 3.12 3.94 16.41
C ASN A 37 4.03 4.07 15.17
N ALA A 38 5.34 4.27 15.35
CA ALA A 38 6.30 4.26 14.25
C ALA A 38 6.39 2.88 13.57
N ILE A 39 6.38 1.79 14.36
CA ILE A 39 6.35 0.42 13.82
C ILE A 39 5.05 0.17 13.07
N THR A 40 3.90 0.53 13.66
CA THR A 40 2.59 0.34 13.01
C THR A 40 2.48 1.14 11.72
N ALA A 41 2.95 2.39 11.70
CA ALA A 41 2.99 3.21 10.49
C ALA A 41 3.79 2.53 9.38
N ARG A 42 4.97 1.98 9.71
CA ARG A 42 5.78 1.24 8.74
C ARG A 42 5.08 -0.01 8.23
N ALA A 43 4.44 -0.79 9.11
CA ALA A 43 3.69 -1.97 8.69
C ALA A 43 2.53 -1.60 7.73
N GLY A 44 1.84 -0.49 7.98
CA GLY A 44 0.81 0.05 7.07
C GLY A 44 1.39 0.46 5.71
N LEU A 45 2.58 1.09 5.69
CA LEU A 45 3.28 1.41 4.43
C LEU A 45 3.66 0.15 3.64
N ASP A 46 4.21 -0.87 4.30
CA ASP A 46 4.57 -2.14 3.67
C ASP A 46 3.32 -2.84 3.08
N ALA A 47 2.18 -2.78 3.79
CA ALA A 47 0.91 -3.31 3.31
C ALA A 47 0.37 -2.54 2.09
N ALA A 48 0.43 -1.20 2.12
CA ALA A 48 0.03 -0.36 1.00
C ALA A 48 0.90 -0.61 -0.24
N GLU A 49 2.22 -0.73 -0.08
CA GLU A 49 3.15 -1.07 -1.15
C GLU A 49 2.76 -2.41 -1.80
N ASN A 50 2.49 -3.43 -0.97
CA ASN A 50 2.10 -4.74 -1.47
C ASN A 50 0.79 -4.70 -2.26
N ALA A 51 -0.19 -3.93 -1.79
CA ALA A 51 -1.47 -3.77 -2.47
C ALA A 51 -1.33 -3.02 -3.82
N ILE A 52 -0.47 -2.00 -3.88
CA ILE A 52 -0.14 -1.31 -5.14
C ILE A 52 0.55 -2.26 -6.12
N ARG A 53 1.52 -3.06 -5.65
CA ARG A 53 2.20 -4.05 -6.48
C ARG A 53 1.20 -5.05 -7.07
N ALA A 54 0.29 -5.58 -6.24
CA ALA A 54 -0.76 -6.48 -6.70
C ALA A 54 -1.66 -5.85 -7.77
N ALA A 55 -2.04 -4.57 -7.61
CA ALA A 55 -2.81 -3.84 -8.62
C ALA A 55 -2.05 -3.72 -9.96
N LEU A 56 -0.76 -3.42 -9.92
CA LEU A 56 0.08 -3.29 -11.12
C LEU A 56 0.25 -4.63 -11.85
N ASP A 57 0.48 -5.71 -11.09
CA ASP A 57 0.61 -7.05 -11.64
C ASP A 57 -0.71 -7.50 -12.30
N ALA A 58 -1.85 -7.22 -11.67
CA ALA A 58 -3.17 -7.50 -12.23
C ALA A 58 -3.39 -6.76 -13.57
N ARG A 59 -3.08 -5.46 -13.63
CA ARG A 59 -3.21 -4.69 -14.89
C ARG A 59 -2.30 -5.19 -16.00
N THR A 60 -1.07 -5.59 -15.67
CA THR A 60 -0.12 -6.14 -16.65
C THR A 60 -0.63 -7.47 -17.22
N ALA A 61 -1.23 -8.31 -16.37
CA ALA A 61 -1.83 -9.57 -16.80
C ALA A 61 -3.07 -9.35 -17.68
N GLU A 62 -3.89 -8.35 -17.39
CA GLU A 62 -5.03 -7.94 -18.22
C GLU A 62 -4.56 -7.48 -19.62
N GLU A 63 -3.54 -6.62 -19.69
CA GLU A 63 -2.97 -6.13 -20.94
C GLU A 63 -2.38 -7.27 -21.80
N SER A 64 -1.70 -8.23 -21.18
CA SER A 64 -1.14 -9.40 -21.87
C SER A 64 -2.21 -10.38 -22.38
N ALA A 65 -3.42 -10.35 -21.81
CA ALA A 65 -4.54 -11.19 -22.24
C ALA A 65 -5.35 -10.56 -23.39
N GLU A 66 -5.22 -9.24 -23.59
CA GLU A 66 -5.91 -8.48 -24.64
C GLU A 66 -5.13 -8.40 -25.96
N GLU A 67 -3.83 -8.75 -26.03
CA GLU A 67 -3.12 -8.94 -27.30
C GLU A 67 -3.66 -10.20 -28.02
N PRO A 68 -4.42 -10.06 -29.13
CA PRO A 68 -4.87 -11.22 -29.89
C PRO A 68 -3.67 -11.87 -30.57
N ALA A 69 -3.72 -13.20 -30.69
CA ALA A 69 -2.87 -13.98 -31.58
C ALA A 69 -3.15 -13.58 -33.06
N GLU A 70 -2.69 -12.41 -33.49
CA GLU A 70 -2.86 -11.90 -34.86
C GLU A 70 -1.85 -12.52 -35.85
N ASP A 71 -0.92 -13.37 -35.39
CA ASP A 71 0.09 -14.01 -36.27
C ASP A 71 -0.10 -15.53 -36.45
N ALA A 72 -1.33 -16.03 -36.25
CA ALA A 72 -1.67 -17.43 -36.53
C ALA A 72 -2.80 -17.54 -37.55
N ALA A 73 -2.53 -17.14 -38.80
CA ALA A 73 -3.30 -17.60 -39.96
C ALA A 73 -2.33 -18.23 -40.99
N PRO A 74 -2.76 -19.31 -41.67
CA PRO A 74 -1.89 -20.30 -42.33
C PRO A 74 -1.22 -19.85 -43.63
#